data_AF-A0A373VW20-F1
#
_entry.id   AF-A0A373VW20-F1
#
_cell.length_a   1.000
_cell.length_b   1.000
_cell.length_c   1.000
_cell.angle_alpha   90.00
_cell.angle_beta   90.00
_cell.angle_gamma   90.00
#
_symmetry.space_group_name_H-M   'P 1'
#
loop_
_entity.id
_entity.type
_entity.pdbx_description
1 polymer ?
#
loop_
_entity_poly.entity_id
_entity_poly.type
_entity_poly.pdbx_seq_one_letter_code
_entity_poly.pdbx_strand_id
1 'polypeptide(L)'
;MAMACFAGAGTIAFHCYIQKAKYKSLQKMKKFEKPGEDWNAKEMQKYVENAYFVIQECWRLLDPSYAEKYLSKSLAQSWTTKLEWMKVKHEKPIQKRVQLLSVTPVSVWDDEGEEDASIVYLIHGRMIGYYINTDTLEVVRGKKIPESFYEYWTFIREDGRWVLNEIQQKDEVDVHEL
;
A
#
# COMPACT_ATOMS: atom_id res chain seq x y z
N MET A 1 -3.07 13.12 0.43
CA MET A 1 -3.97 12.12 1.01
C MET A 1 -4.21 12.52 2.45
N ALA A 2 -5.35 13.14 2.71
CA ALA A 2 -5.88 13.37 4.04
C ALA A 2 -7.39 13.40 3.85
N MET A 3 -8.11 12.42 4.39
CA MET A 3 -9.55 12.54 4.53
C MET A 3 -10.05 11.74 5.72
N ALA A 4 -11.03 12.35 6.40
CA ALA A 4 -11.50 12.04 7.73
C ALA A 4 -12.32 10.74 7.79
N CYS A 5 -12.24 10.03 8.92
CA CYS A 5 -13.05 8.86 9.21
C CYS A 5 -14.46 9.25 9.69
N PHE A 6 -15.50 8.69 9.05
CA PHE A 6 -16.79 8.43 9.70
C PHE A 6 -16.91 6.93 9.96
N ALA A 7 -17.29 6.54 11.19
CA ALA A 7 -17.57 5.15 11.54
C ALA A 7 -18.91 5.04 12.26
N GLY A 8 -19.84 4.30 11.66
CA GLY A 8 -21.07 3.80 12.27
C GLY A 8 -21.66 2.72 11.35
N ALA A 9 -21.87 1.51 11.88
CA ALA A 9 -22.35 0.28 11.20
C ALA A 9 -21.46 -0.34 10.09
N GLY A 10 -20.82 0.44 9.21
CA GLY A 10 -20.00 -0.09 8.10
C GLY A 10 -18.76 -0.88 8.53
N THR A 11 -18.27 -0.68 9.76
CA THR A 11 -17.01 -1.27 10.24
C THR A 11 -17.10 -2.79 10.45
N ILE A 12 -18.21 -3.33 10.96
CA ILE A 12 -18.32 -4.78 11.24
C ILE A 12 -18.43 -5.56 9.92
N ALA A 13 -19.31 -5.11 9.01
CA ALA A 13 -19.48 -5.71 7.69
C ALA A 13 -18.16 -5.70 6.90
N PHE A 14 -17.41 -4.59 6.97
CA PHE A 14 -16.06 -4.49 6.40
C PHE A 14 -15.13 -5.59 6.94
N HIS A 15 -15.03 -5.76 8.26
CA HIS A 15 -14.15 -6.80 8.82
C HIS A 15 -14.58 -8.22 8.41
N CYS A 16 -15.88 -8.52 8.40
CA CYS A 16 -16.39 -9.81 7.94
C CYS A 16 -16.06 -10.06 6.46
N TYR A 17 -16.23 -9.05 5.61
CA TYR A 17 -15.87 -9.13 4.20
C TYR A 17 -14.38 -9.41 4.02
N ILE A 18 -13.51 -8.66 4.70
CA ILE A 18 -12.06 -8.83 4.62
C ILE A 18 -11.62 -10.23 5.08
N GLN A 19 -12.25 -10.80 6.11
CA GLN A 19 -11.95 -12.19 6.53
C GLN A 19 -12.34 -13.21 5.45
N LYS A 20 -13.48 -13.01 4.77
CA LYS A 20 -13.92 -13.88 3.67
C LYS A 20 -12.98 -13.76 2.47
N ALA A 21 -12.60 -12.54 2.11
CA ALA A 21 -11.65 -12.24 1.03
C ALA A 21 -10.29 -12.88 1.31
N LYS A 22 -9.75 -12.70 2.53
CA LYS A 22 -8.53 -13.34 3.01
C LYS A 22 -8.55 -14.85 2.82
N TYR A 23 -9.62 -15.50 3.27
CA TYR A 23 -9.73 -16.95 3.13
C TYR A 23 -9.66 -17.40 1.67
N LYS A 24 -10.42 -16.74 0.78
CA LYS A 24 -10.40 -17.05 -0.66
C LYS A 24 -9.01 -16.83 -1.28
N SER A 25 -8.38 -15.71 -0.97
CA SER A 25 -7.05 -15.36 -1.48
C SER A 25 -5.99 -16.35 -1.06
N LEU A 26 -5.95 -16.75 0.21
CA LEU A 26 -5.01 -17.76 0.69
C LEU A 26 -5.22 -19.13 0.03
N GLN A 27 -6.47 -19.51 -0.25
CA GLN A 27 -6.77 -20.74 -1.00
C GLN A 27 -6.28 -20.65 -2.45
N LYS A 28 -6.42 -19.49 -3.11
CA LYS A 28 -5.89 -19.26 -4.46
C LYS A 28 -4.35 -19.31 -4.47
N MET A 29 -3.67 -18.56 -3.60
CA MET A 29 -2.20 -18.57 -3.51
C MET A 29 -1.64 -19.97 -3.33
N LYS A 30 -2.27 -20.80 -2.48
CA LYS A 30 -1.86 -22.19 -2.28
C LYS A 30 -2.00 -23.05 -3.55
N LYS A 31 -2.98 -22.76 -4.41
CA LYS A 31 -3.14 -23.46 -5.70
C LYS A 31 -2.08 -23.03 -6.71
N PHE A 32 -1.64 -21.77 -6.65
CA PHE A 32 -0.60 -21.23 -7.51
C PHE A 32 0.81 -21.59 -7.03
N GLU A 33 0.98 -22.03 -5.78
CA GLU A 33 2.28 -22.47 -5.24
C GLU A 33 2.84 -23.68 -6.01
N LYS A 34 3.73 -23.43 -6.98
CA LYS A 34 4.51 -24.43 -7.71
C LYS A 34 6.01 -24.29 -7.39
N PRO A 35 6.81 -25.38 -7.50
CA PRO A 35 8.26 -25.30 -7.32
C PRO A 35 8.88 -24.27 -8.27
N GLY A 36 9.54 -23.25 -7.71
CA GLY A 36 10.18 -22.17 -8.48
C GLY A 36 9.29 -20.96 -8.78
N GLU A 37 8.02 -20.95 -8.36
CA GLU A 37 7.14 -19.78 -8.43
C GLU A 37 7.02 -19.08 -7.06
N ASP A 38 7.17 -17.76 -6.99
CA ASP A 38 7.08 -17.03 -5.70
C ASP A 38 5.63 -16.75 -5.27
N TRP A 39 4.85 -17.82 -5.09
CA TRP A 39 3.47 -17.77 -4.59
C TRP A 39 3.35 -18.12 -3.10
N ASN A 40 4.48 -18.36 -2.43
CA ASN A 40 4.48 -18.70 -1.01
C ASN A 40 3.91 -17.55 -0.17
N ALA A 41 2.74 -17.79 0.44
CA ALA A 41 2.01 -16.74 1.14
C ALA A 41 2.77 -16.14 2.34
N LYS A 42 3.63 -16.92 3.02
CA LYS A 42 4.41 -16.41 4.15
C LYS A 42 5.55 -15.51 3.69
N GLU A 43 6.23 -15.89 2.61
CA GLU A 43 7.30 -15.09 2.02
C GLU A 43 6.76 -13.79 1.44
N MET A 44 5.64 -13.87 0.70
CA MET A 44 4.99 -12.67 0.16
C MET A 44 4.47 -11.75 1.27
N GLN A 45 3.88 -12.29 2.33
CA GLN A 45 3.49 -11.50 3.50
C GLN A 45 4.68 -10.71 4.08
N LYS A 46 5.82 -11.39 4.31
CA LYS A 46 7.04 -10.76 4.83
C LYS A 46 7.61 -9.71 3.86
N TYR A 47 7.53 -9.98 2.55
CA TYR A 47 7.92 -9.04 1.52
C TYR A 47 7.10 -7.75 1.60
N VAL A 48 5.77 -7.85 1.69
CA VAL A 48 4.88 -6.69 1.80
C VAL A 48 5.08 -5.92 3.11
N GLU A 49 5.30 -6.62 4.22
CA GLU A 49 5.62 -6.00 5.51
C GLU A 49 6.93 -5.18 5.45
N ASN A 50 7.96 -5.69 4.77
CA ASN A 50 9.19 -4.94 4.53
C ASN A 50 8.99 -3.78 3.56
N ALA A 51 8.27 -4.02 2.46
CA ALA A 51 7.94 -3.02 1.44
C ALA A 51 7.25 -1.82 2.07
N TYR A 52 6.33 -2.06 3.02
CA TYR A 52 5.62 -1.01 3.75
C TYR A 52 6.58 0.04 4.29
N PHE A 53 7.57 -0.34 5.10
CA PHE A 53 8.49 0.63 5.71
C PHE A 53 9.40 1.31 4.69
N VAL A 54 9.84 0.59 3.65
CA VAL A 54 10.67 1.16 2.58
C VAL A 54 9.89 2.22 1.79
N ILE A 55 8.63 1.93 1.46
CA ILE A 55 7.75 2.85 0.73
C ILE A 55 7.42 4.10 1.57
N GLN A 56 7.15 3.94 2.86
CA GLN A 56 6.96 5.08 3.76
C GLN A 56 8.22 5.96 3.82
N GLU A 57 9.40 5.35 3.90
CA GLU A 57 10.66 6.08 3.94
C GLU A 57 10.97 6.81 2.62
N CYS A 58 10.75 6.16 1.47
CA CYS A 58 10.78 6.78 0.15
C CYS A 58 9.91 8.04 0.10
N TRP A 59 8.67 7.95 0.59
CA TRP A 59 7.75 9.08 0.64
C TRP A 59 8.27 10.19 1.57
N ARG A 60 8.81 9.83 2.73
CA ARG A 60 9.37 10.77 3.72
C ARG A 60 10.59 11.53 3.19
N LEU A 61 11.43 10.87 2.41
CA LEU A 61 12.64 11.43 1.81
C LEU A 61 12.37 12.24 0.55
N LEU A 62 11.18 12.11 -0.05
CA LEU A 62 10.86 12.63 -1.39
C LEU A 62 11.84 12.08 -2.44
N ASP A 63 12.16 10.80 -2.31
CA ASP A 63 13.15 10.11 -3.15
C ASP A 63 12.63 8.72 -3.54
N PRO A 64 12.07 8.58 -4.77
CA PRO A 64 11.54 7.31 -5.25
C PRO A 64 12.63 6.24 -5.47
N SER A 65 13.89 6.63 -5.64
CA SER A 65 14.99 5.67 -5.84
C SER A 65 15.22 4.80 -4.61
N TYR A 66 14.86 5.28 -3.41
CA TYR A 66 14.95 4.52 -2.17
C TYR A 66 14.11 3.23 -2.20
N ALA A 67 13.03 3.21 -3.01
CA ALA A 67 12.13 2.09 -3.16
C ALA A 67 12.18 1.45 -4.56
N GLU A 68 13.20 1.70 -5.38
CA GLU A 68 13.32 1.18 -6.77
C GLU A 68 13.11 -0.34 -6.86
N LYS A 69 13.56 -1.08 -5.85
CA LYS A 69 13.40 -2.55 -5.78
C LYS A 69 11.95 -3.00 -5.56
N TYR A 70 11.09 -2.11 -5.08
CA TYR A 70 9.71 -2.38 -4.68
C TYR A 70 8.68 -1.73 -5.59
N LEU A 71 9.05 -0.77 -6.45
CA LEU A 71 8.10 -0.04 -7.30
C LEU A 71 8.12 -0.58 -8.72
N SER A 72 6.95 -0.67 -9.35
CA SER A 72 6.87 -0.84 -10.80
C SER A 72 7.44 0.38 -11.51
N LYS A 73 7.90 0.20 -12.74
CA LYS A 73 8.43 1.31 -13.56
C LYS A 73 7.42 2.44 -13.71
N SER A 74 6.14 2.09 -13.94
CA SER A 74 5.05 3.06 -14.09
C SER A 74 4.79 3.83 -12.78
N LEU A 75 4.74 3.14 -11.64
CA LEU A 75 4.51 3.78 -10.35
C LEU A 75 5.67 4.69 -9.97
N ALA A 76 6.91 4.24 -10.16
CA ALA A 76 8.12 5.02 -9.92
C ALA A 76 8.13 6.32 -10.74
N GLN A 77 7.75 6.26 -12.01
CA GLN A 77 7.64 7.45 -12.86
C GLN A 77 6.58 8.43 -12.34
N SER A 78 5.37 7.93 -12.04
CA SER A 78 4.28 8.78 -11.51
C SER A 78 4.65 9.45 -10.18
N TRP A 79 5.35 8.72 -9.31
CA TRP A 79 5.78 9.22 -8.01
C TRP A 79 6.91 10.22 -8.14
N THR A 80 7.84 10.02 -9.08
CA THR A 80 8.90 11.01 -9.37
C THR A 80 8.29 12.37 -9.64
N THR A 81 7.35 12.46 -10.58
CA THR A 81 6.64 13.72 -10.88
C THR A 81 5.91 14.27 -9.65
N LYS A 82 5.19 13.43 -8.90
CA LYS A 82 4.42 13.86 -7.72
C LYS A 82 5.31 14.41 -6.60
N LEU A 83 6.44 13.76 -6.33
CA LEU A 83 7.40 14.15 -5.30
C LEU A 83 8.19 15.39 -5.69
N GLU A 84 8.54 15.55 -6.97
CA GLU A 84 9.12 16.78 -7.51
C GLU A 84 8.17 17.97 -7.34
N TRP A 85 6.88 17.80 -7.66
CA TRP A 85 5.89 18.83 -7.43
C TRP A 85 5.77 19.25 -5.96
N MET A 86 5.95 18.31 -5.03
CA MET A 86 5.98 18.65 -3.61
C MET A 86 7.20 19.49 -3.24
N LYS A 87 8.38 19.18 -3.81
CA LYS A 87 9.59 20.01 -3.63
C LYS A 87 9.37 21.42 -4.15
N VAL A 88 8.78 21.57 -5.34
CA VAL A 88 8.43 22.88 -5.93
C VAL A 88 7.44 23.66 -5.07
N LYS A 89 6.49 22.98 -4.42
CA LYS A 89 5.54 23.61 -3.49
C LYS A 89 6.09 23.85 -2.09
N HIS A 90 7.38 23.55 -1.86
CA HIS A 90 8.00 23.61 -0.55
C HIS A 90 7.26 22.74 0.47
N GLU A 91 6.68 21.61 0.05
CA GLU A 91 5.92 20.72 0.92
C GLU A 91 6.73 19.49 1.32
N LYS A 92 6.83 19.23 2.63
CA LYS A 92 7.50 18.05 3.17
C LYS A 92 6.56 17.20 4.02
N PRO A 93 6.45 15.89 3.75
CA PRO A 93 5.69 14.98 4.60
C PRO A 93 6.46 14.73 5.90
N ILE A 94 5.72 14.77 7.00
CA ILE A 94 6.19 14.38 8.33
C ILE A 94 5.35 13.19 8.77
N GLN A 95 6.06 12.10 9.03
CA GLN A 95 5.48 10.85 9.53
C GLN A 95 6.16 10.52 10.86
N LYS A 96 5.37 10.34 11.92
CA LYS A 96 5.86 9.94 13.24
C LYS A 96 5.06 8.75 13.76
N ARG A 97 5.71 7.92 14.58
CA ARG A 97 5.09 6.73 15.18
C ARG A 97 4.44 5.82 14.13
N VAL A 98 5.14 5.59 13.02
CA VAL A 98 4.69 4.71 11.93
C VAL A 98 4.59 3.28 12.46
N GLN A 99 3.41 2.68 12.33
CA GLN A 99 3.10 1.34 12.78
C GLN A 99 2.33 0.60 11.68
N LEU A 100 2.80 -0.60 11.36
CA LEU A 100 2.06 -1.56 10.56
C LEU A 100 1.23 -2.44 11.50
N LEU A 101 -0.09 -2.33 11.44
CA LEU A 101 -1.00 -3.07 12.33
C LEU A 101 -1.38 -4.43 11.75
N SER A 102 -1.64 -4.50 10.44
CA SER A 102 -1.86 -5.76 9.75
C SER A 102 -1.66 -5.63 8.24
N VAL A 103 -1.25 -6.72 7.62
CA VAL A 103 -1.24 -6.92 6.16
C VAL A 103 -2.11 -8.14 5.87
N THR A 104 -3.12 -7.98 5.02
CA THR A 104 -4.09 -9.06 4.72
C THR A 104 -4.26 -9.19 3.21
N PRO A 105 -3.97 -10.37 2.60
CA PRO A 105 -4.28 -10.56 1.19
C PRO A 105 -5.80 -10.55 1.01
N VAL A 106 -6.32 -9.81 0.04
CA VAL A 106 -7.77 -9.65 -0.17
C VAL A 106 -8.20 -10.02 -1.57
N SER A 107 -7.31 -9.93 -2.56
CA SER A 107 -7.59 -10.45 -3.90
C SER A 107 -6.32 -11.01 -4.53
N VAL A 108 -6.49 -12.02 -5.39
CA VAL A 108 -5.40 -12.69 -6.11
C VAL A 108 -5.92 -13.09 -7.48
N TRP A 109 -5.15 -12.73 -8.49
CA TRP A 109 -5.38 -13.05 -9.89
C TRP A 109 -4.10 -13.60 -10.51
N ASP A 110 -4.24 -14.74 -11.17
CA ASP A 110 -3.19 -15.42 -11.95
C ASP A 110 -3.94 -16.26 -12.98
N ASP A 111 -3.89 -15.87 -14.24
CA ASP A 111 -4.42 -16.67 -15.34
C ASP A 111 -3.25 -17.32 -16.06
N GLU A 112 -3.14 -18.64 -15.91
CA GLU A 112 -2.22 -19.53 -16.63
C GLU A 112 -0.73 -19.13 -16.71
N GLY A 113 -0.20 -18.35 -15.75
CA GLY A 113 1.23 -18.05 -15.66
C GLY A 113 1.73 -16.94 -16.59
N GLU A 114 0.85 -16.05 -17.05
CA GLU A 114 1.26 -14.83 -17.73
C GLU A 114 1.86 -13.79 -16.76
N GLU A 115 2.58 -12.81 -17.30
CA GLU A 115 3.17 -11.68 -16.56
C GLU A 115 2.12 -10.79 -15.85
N ASP A 116 0.82 -11.07 -16.05
CA ASP A 116 -0.32 -10.31 -15.53
C ASP A 116 -0.79 -10.75 -14.13
N ALA A 117 -0.04 -11.63 -13.46
CA ALA A 117 -0.33 -12.02 -12.08
C ALA A 117 -0.35 -10.81 -11.12
N SER A 118 -1.38 -10.73 -10.29
CA SER A 118 -1.53 -9.66 -9.30
C SER A 118 -2.04 -10.15 -7.94
N ILE A 119 -1.57 -9.48 -6.88
CA ILE A 119 -2.03 -9.69 -5.51
C ILE A 119 -2.37 -8.33 -4.89
N VAL A 120 -3.57 -8.22 -4.34
CA VAL A 120 -4.00 -7.04 -3.58
C VAL A 120 -3.93 -7.36 -2.10
N TYR A 121 -3.21 -6.52 -1.35
CA TYR A 121 -3.15 -6.55 0.10
C TYR A 121 -3.88 -5.35 0.70
N LEU A 122 -4.74 -5.61 1.68
CA LEU A 122 -5.22 -4.59 2.60
C LEU A 122 -4.17 -4.33 3.68
N ILE A 123 -3.62 -3.13 3.67
CA ILE A 123 -2.70 -2.59 4.66
C ILE A 123 -3.51 -1.82 5.70
N HIS A 124 -3.35 -2.17 6.97
CA HIS A 124 -3.85 -1.41 8.10
C HIS A 124 -2.66 -0.75 8.80
N GLY A 125 -2.53 0.55 8.64
CA GLY A 125 -1.46 1.34 9.23
C GLY A 125 -1.97 2.25 10.33
N ARG A 126 -1.03 2.73 11.16
CA ARG A 126 -1.27 3.83 12.09
C ARG A 126 -0.05 4.74 12.11
N MET A 127 -0.26 6.05 11.99
CA MET A 127 0.81 7.03 12.12
C MET A 127 0.28 8.41 12.49
N ILE A 128 1.18 9.32 12.84
CA ILE A 128 0.93 10.75 12.81
C ILE A 128 1.47 11.25 11.47
N GLY A 129 0.58 11.60 10.54
CA GLY A 129 0.93 12.05 9.20
C GLY A 129 0.44 13.47 8.92
N TYR A 130 1.36 14.39 8.63
CA TYR A 130 1.03 15.75 8.21
C TYR A 130 2.08 16.30 7.25
N TYR A 131 1.77 17.37 6.55
CA TYR A 131 2.68 18.04 5.62
C TYR A 131 2.99 19.43 6.17
N ILE A 132 4.25 19.81 6.10
CA ILE A 132 4.69 21.17 6.43
C ILE A 132 5.10 21.92 5.16
N ASN A 133 4.91 23.23 5.16
CA ASN A 133 5.67 24.09 4.27
C ASN A 133 7.11 24.22 4.82
N THR A 134 8.13 24.05 3.99
CA THR A 134 9.53 24.06 4.45
C THR A 134 10.09 25.45 4.73
N ASP A 135 9.44 26.49 4.20
CA ASP A 135 9.86 27.88 4.39
C ASP A 135 9.24 28.46 5.67
N THR A 136 7.95 28.20 5.92
CA THR A 136 7.23 28.71 7.10
C THR A 136 7.17 27.73 8.27
N LEU A 137 7.42 26.43 8.03
CA LEU A 137 7.27 25.32 8.98
C LEU A 137 5.82 25.09 9.46
N GLU A 138 4.85 25.76 8.84
CA GLU A 138 3.44 25.60 9.14
C GLU A 138 2.87 24.30 8.58
N VAL A 139 1.86 23.75 9.24
CA VAL A 139 1.14 22.57 8.73
C VAL A 139 0.21 23.01 7.61
N VAL A 140 0.43 22.49 6.41
CA VAL A 140 -0.40 22.79 5.24
C VAL A 140 -1.45 21.71 4.95
N ARG A 141 -1.22 20.47 5.40
CA ARG A 141 -2.15 19.33 5.25
C ARG A 141 -2.01 18.33 6.40
N GLY A 142 -3.10 17.63 6.72
CA GLY A 142 -3.12 16.59 7.76
C GLY A 142 -3.16 17.15 9.19
N LYS A 143 -3.00 16.27 10.19
CA LYS A 143 -3.11 16.63 11.61
C LYS A 143 -1.95 16.03 12.42
N LYS A 144 -1.57 16.70 13.50
CA LYS A 144 -0.52 16.23 14.44
C LYS A 144 -1.07 15.22 15.47
N ILE A 145 -2.03 14.38 15.08
CA ILE A 145 -2.63 13.35 15.95
C ILE A 145 -2.45 11.97 15.32
N PRO A 146 -2.39 10.88 16.11
CA PRO A 146 -2.33 9.53 15.56
C PRO A 146 -3.64 9.16 14.88
N GLU A 147 -3.57 8.67 13.64
CA GLU A 147 -4.71 8.17 12.87
C GLU A 147 -4.41 6.76 12.37
N SER A 148 -5.44 5.90 12.40
CA SER A 148 -5.40 4.59 11.76
C SER A 148 -6.07 4.68 10.40
N PHE A 149 -5.54 3.96 9.42
CA PHE A 149 -5.99 4.03 8.03
C PHE A 149 -5.89 2.66 7.36
N TYR A 150 -6.63 2.52 6.26
CA TYR A 150 -6.69 1.33 5.44
C TYR A 150 -6.36 1.69 3.99
N GLU A 151 -5.46 0.92 3.39
CA GLU A 151 -5.03 1.07 2.00
C GLU A 151 -5.02 -0.27 1.29
N TYR A 152 -5.39 -0.27 0.02
CA TYR A 152 -5.24 -1.43 -0.87
C TYR A 152 -3.97 -1.25 -1.68
N TRP A 153 -3.05 -2.20 -1.54
CA TRP A 153 -1.77 -2.20 -2.23
C TRP A 153 -1.76 -3.33 -3.24
N THR A 154 -1.71 -2.98 -4.52
CA THR A 154 -1.69 -3.93 -5.64
C THR A 154 -0.26 -4.19 -6.05
N PHE A 155 0.16 -5.46 -5.95
CA PHE A 155 1.44 -5.94 -6.43
C PHE A 155 1.25 -6.73 -7.72
N ILE A 156 2.13 -6.52 -8.69
CA ILE A 156 2.16 -7.22 -9.97
C ILE A 156 3.52 -7.90 -10.19
N ARG A 157 3.59 -8.81 -11.15
CA ARG A 157 4.87 -9.28 -11.69
C ARG A 157 5.39 -8.30 -12.73
N GLU A 158 6.62 -7.85 -12.56
CA GLU A 158 7.35 -7.06 -13.54
C GLU A 158 8.81 -7.51 -13.53
N ASP A 159 9.38 -7.82 -14.70
CA ASP A 159 10.75 -8.33 -14.84
C ASP A 159 11.05 -9.55 -13.94
N GLY A 160 10.07 -10.45 -13.77
CA GLY A 160 10.20 -11.66 -12.96
C GLY A 160 10.15 -11.45 -11.44
N ARG A 161 9.88 -10.24 -10.94
CA ARG A 161 9.77 -9.94 -9.50
C ARG A 161 8.42 -9.33 -9.14
N TRP A 162 8.01 -9.47 -7.89
CA TRP A 162 6.85 -8.76 -7.36
C TRP A 162 7.19 -7.29 -7.09
N VAL A 163 6.39 -6.37 -7.62
CA VAL A 163 6.53 -4.93 -7.40
C VAL A 163 5.18 -4.29 -7.10
N LEU A 164 5.18 -3.28 -6.25
CA LEU A 164 4.03 -2.44 -5.99
C LEU A 164 3.71 -1.63 -7.25
N ASN A 165 2.48 -1.74 -7.72
CA ASN A 165 1.98 -1.03 -8.88
C ASN A 165 1.00 0.08 -8.53
N GLU A 166 0.23 -0.10 -7.45
CA GLU A 166 -0.83 0.84 -7.09
C GLU A 166 -1.10 0.86 -5.59
N ILE A 167 -1.43 2.05 -5.07
CA ILE A 167 -1.96 2.25 -3.72
C ILE A 167 -3.28 3.00 -3.83
N GLN A 168 -4.36 2.39 -3.36
CA GLN A 168 -5.70 2.98 -3.33
C GLN A 168 -6.17 3.15 -1.88
N GLN A 169 -6.90 4.23 -1.60
CA GLN A 169 -7.55 4.42 -0.30
C GLN A 169 -8.75 3.49 -0.12
N LYS A 170 -9.15 3.28 1.14
CA LYS A 170 -10.29 2.42 1.46
C LYS A 170 -11.59 2.80 0.71
N ASP A 171 -11.82 4.09 0.50
CA ASP A 171 -13.00 4.65 -0.16
C ASP A 171 -12.92 4.64 -1.70
N GLU A 172 -11.76 4.33 -2.27
CA GLU A 172 -11.54 4.23 -3.71
C GLU A 172 -11.83 2.83 -4.28
N VAL A 173 -12.05 1.84 -3.40
CA VAL A 173 -12.25 0.44 -3.79
C VAL A 173 -13.60 -0.06 -3.31
N ASP A 174 -14.42 -0.56 -4.23
CA ASP A 174 -15.60 -1.34 -3.86
C ASP A 174 -15.12 -2.72 -3.36
N VAL A 175 -15.29 -2.94 -2.06
CA VAL A 175 -14.91 -4.21 -1.44
C VAL A 175 -15.64 -5.36 -2.12
N HIS A 176 -16.86 -5.18 -2.62
CA HIS A 176 -17.64 -6.25 -3.23
C HIS A 176 -17.06 -6.78 -4.55
N GLU A 177 -16.15 -6.02 -5.16
CA GLU A 177 -15.48 -6.37 -6.42
C GLU A 177 -14.13 -7.08 -6.23
N LEU A 178 -13.65 -7.22 -4.97
CA LEU A 178 -12.39 -7.90 -4.62
C LEU A 178 -12.50 -9.44 -4.53
#